data_AF-A0A847DEK5-F1
#
_entry.id   AF-A0A847DEK5-F1
#
_cell.length_a   1.000
_cell.length_b   1.000
_cell.length_c   1.000
_cell.angle_alpha   90.00
_cell.angle_beta   90.00
_cell.angle_gamma   90.00
#
_symmetry.space_group_name_H-M   'P 1'
#
loop_
_entity.id
_entity.type
_entity.pdbx_description
1 polymer ?
#
loop_
_entity_poly.entity_id
_entity_poly.type
_entity_poly.pdbx_seq_one_letter_code
_entity_poly.pdbx_strand_id
1 'polypeptide(L)'
;MLYDDLKQDLKESMKSKNMERLNAIRVIMGEFPRLNKLAGELPTDDEVLKILKGLKKNEELVLEKLKKTESVYLNVIEGYLPKMMSKEEIKAFILSSGINTKGGENIGQLTGKLMKDLKGKAEGSLVKEVLTEMMKES
;
A
#
# COMPACT_ATOMS: atom_id res chain seq x y z
N MET A 1 -6.07 14.56 0.29
CA MET A 1 -6.78 13.27 0.11
C MET A 1 -6.16 12.65 -1.13
N LEU A 2 -5.77 11.38 -1.07
CA LEU A 2 -4.96 10.75 -2.12
C LEU A 2 -5.60 10.83 -3.51
N TYR A 3 -6.93 10.75 -3.56
CA TYR A 3 -7.68 10.87 -4.81
C TYR A 3 -7.57 12.27 -5.45
N ASP A 4 -7.58 13.32 -4.64
CA ASP A 4 -7.42 14.70 -5.14
C ASP A 4 -5.98 14.97 -5.56
N ASP A 5 -5.00 14.40 -4.84
CA ASP A 5 -3.58 14.49 -5.20
C ASP A 5 -3.34 13.84 -6.58
N LEU A 6 -3.90 12.65 -6.82
CA LEU A 6 -3.88 12.00 -8.15
C LEU A 6 -4.52 12.87 -9.24
N LYS A 7 -5.63 13.55 -8.95
CA LYS A 7 -6.28 14.48 -9.89
C LYS A 7 -5.41 15.71 -10.18
N GLN A 8 -4.73 16.25 -9.17
CA GLN A 8 -3.83 17.38 -9.33
C GLN A 8 -2.63 16.97 -10.18
N ASP A 9 -1.98 15.86 -9.84
CA ASP A 9 -0.81 15.35 -10.55
C ASP A 9 -1.11 14.96 -11.99
N LEU A 10 -2.35 14.52 -12.28
CA LEU A 10 -2.82 14.33 -13.65
C LEU A 10 -2.76 15.65 -14.45
N LYS A 11 -3.23 16.75 -13.85
CA LYS A 11 -3.20 18.08 -14.47
C LYS A 11 -1.77 18.60 -14.62
N GLU A 12 -0.93 18.40 -13.62
CA GLU A 12 0.47 18.82 -13.66
C GLU A 12 1.24 18.04 -14.74
N SER A 13 1.03 16.73 -14.85
CA SER A 13 1.66 15.89 -15.89
C SER A 13 1.28 16.32 -17.31
N MET A 14 0.04 16.81 -17.51
CA MET A 14 -0.37 17.40 -18.79
C MET A 14 0.38 18.71 -19.09
N LYS A 15 0.53 19.59 -18.10
CA LYS A 15 1.24 20.88 -18.26
C LYS A 15 2.72 20.68 -18.53
N SER A 16 3.35 19.77 -17.80
CA SER A 16 4.79 19.47 -17.93
C SER A 16 5.12 18.59 -19.13
N LYS A 17 4.10 18.12 -19.89
CA LYS A 17 4.24 17.17 -21.00
C LYS A 17 4.96 15.87 -20.60
N ASN A 18 4.86 15.47 -19.33
CA ASN A 18 5.39 14.18 -18.88
C ASN A 18 4.40 13.07 -19.24
N MET A 19 4.54 12.57 -20.48
CA MET A 19 3.60 11.61 -21.05
C MET A 19 3.60 10.26 -20.31
N GLU A 20 4.74 9.82 -19.79
CA GLU A 20 4.84 8.54 -19.08
C GLU A 20 4.11 8.61 -17.73
N ARG A 21 4.34 9.66 -16.93
CA ARG A 21 3.61 9.90 -15.68
C ARG A 21 2.13 10.13 -15.93
N LEU A 22 1.78 10.90 -16.97
CA LEU A 22 0.39 11.14 -17.37
C LEU A 22 -0.34 9.82 -17.66
N ASN A 23 0.27 8.93 -18.44
CA ASN A 23 -0.33 7.65 -18.79
C ASN A 23 -0.46 6.75 -17.56
N ALA A 24 0.56 6.70 -16.69
CA ALA A 24 0.49 5.96 -15.43
C ALA A 24 -0.68 6.42 -14.56
N ILE A 25 -0.83 7.74 -14.34
CA ILE A 25 -1.91 8.29 -13.53
C ILE A 25 -3.27 8.04 -14.18
N ARG A 26 -3.39 8.10 -15.51
CA ARG A 26 -4.65 7.76 -16.22
C ARG A 26 -5.09 6.32 -15.98
N VAL A 27 -4.15 5.37 -15.98
CA VAL A 27 -4.45 3.97 -15.69
C VAL A 27 -4.97 3.84 -14.25
N ILE A 28 -4.29 4.44 -13.27
CA ILE A 28 -4.73 4.47 -11.87
C ILE A 28 -6.15 5.06 -11.76
N MET A 29 -6.38 6.21 -12.39
CA MET A 29 -7.66 6.91 -12.37
C MET A 29 -8.81 6.08 -12.98
N GLY A 30 -8.50 5.22 -13.95
CA GLY A 30 -9.45 4.31 -14.60
C GLY A 30 -9.95 3.18 -13.72
N GLU A 31 -9.33 2.92 -12.57
CA GLU A 31 -9.75 1.87 -11.64
C GLU A 31 -10.85 2.34 -10.68
N PHE A 32 -10.91 3.64 -10.34
CA PHE A 32 -11.87 4.16 -9.35
C PHE A 32 -13.35 4.05 -9.75
N PRO A 33 -13.76 4.17 -11.03
CA PRO A 33 -15.15 3.94 -11.42
C PRO A 33 -15.68 2.56 -11.03
N ARG A 34 -14.80 1.55 -10.89
CA ARG A 34 -15.17 0.18 -10.50
C ARG A 34 -15.64 0.06 -9.04
N LEU A 35 -15.45 1.11 -8.23
CA LEU A 35 -15.96 1.18 -6.87
C LEU A 35 -17.49 1.37 -6.81
N ASN A 36 -18.17 1.64 -7.94
CA ASN A 36 -19.63 1.82 -8.02
C ASN A 36 -20.19 2.82 -6.99
N LYS A 37 -19.44 3.89 -6.72
CA LYS A 37 -19.85 4.94 -5.78
C LYS A 37 -21.03 5.76 -6.30
N LEU A 38 -21.81 6.34 -5.39
CA LEU A 38 -22.89 7.25 -5.75
C LEU A 38 -22.36 8.52 -6.42
N ALA A 39 -23.19 9.17 -7.22
CA ALA A 39 -22.82 10.41 -7.90
C ALA A 39 -22.40 11.47 -6.87
N GLY A 40 -21.17 11.99 -7.02
CA GLY A 40 -20.59 13.00 -6.13
C GLY A 40 -19.75 12.42 -4.98
N GLU A 41 -19.75 11.11 -4.75
CA GLU A 41 -18.88 10.49 -3.74
C GLU A 41 -17.48 10.24 -4.29
N LEU A 42 -16.47 10.71 -3.54
CA LEU A 42 -15.07 10.45 -3.86
C LEU A 42 -14.57 9.17 -3.17
N PRO A 43 -13.61 8.45 -3.77
CA PRO A 43 -12.88 7.39 -3.07
C PRO A 43 -12.25 7.92 -1.78
N THR A 44 -12.41 7.17 -0.69
CA THR A 44 -11.68 7.39 0.55
C THR A 44 -10.22 7.02 0.38
N ASP A 45 -9.34 7.54 1.23
CA ASP A 45 -7.91 7.21 1.17
C ASP A 45 -7.67 5.70 1.30
N ASP A 46 -8.43 4.99 2.13
CA ASP A 46 -8.32 3.53 2.28
C ASP A 46 -8.68 2.77 0.98
N GLU A 47 -9.71 3.22 0.27
CA GLU A 47 -10.10 2.64 -1.02
C GLU A 47 -9.04 2.92 -2.10
N VAL A 48 -8.46 4.14 -2.09
CA VAL A 48 -7.36 4.50 -2.99
C VAL A 48 -6.15 3.62 -2.73
N LEU A 49 -5.73 3.49 -1.46
CA LEU A 49 -4.61 2.65 -1.06
C LEU A 49 -4.83 1.18 -1.45
N LYS A 50 -6.06 0.67 -1.30
CA LYS A 50 -6.40 -0.71 -1.69
C LYS A 50 -6.22 -0.94 -3.19
N ILE A 51 -6.69 0.00 -4.03
CA ILE A 51 -6.51 -0.07 -5.49
C ILE A 51 -5.03 0.01 -5.84
N LEU A 52 -4.30 0.99 -5.30
CA LEU A 52 -2.87 1.19 -5.57
C LEU A 52 -2.03 -0.06 -5.21
N LYS A 53 -2.30 -0.70 -4.07
CA LYS A 53 -1.64 -1.96 -3.68
C LYS A 53 -1.92 -3.10 -4.66
N GLY A 54 -3.16 -3.20 -5.14
CA GLY A 54 -3.54 -4.20 -6.15
C GLY A 54 -2.81 -3.98 -7.47
N LEU A 55 -2.73 -2.72 -7.92
CA LEU A 55 -2.00 -2.33 -9.12
C LEU A 55 -0.49 -2.58 -8.99
N LYS A 56 0.11 -2.22 -7.84
CA LYS A 56 1.52 -2.51 -7.54
C LYS A 56 1.81 -4.00 -7.68
N LYS A 57 1.04 -4.84 -7.01
CA LYS A 57 1.22 -6.30 -7.05
C LYS A 57 1.07 -6.86 -8.48
N ASN A 58 0.13 -6.33 -9.26
CA ASN A 58 -0.04 -6.76 -10.65
C ASN A 58 1.20 -6.39 -11.49
N GLU A 59 1.68 -5.16 -11.37
CA GLU A 59 2.84 -4.67 -12.10
C GLU A 59 4.12 -5.44 -11.71
N GLU A 60 4.34 -5.73 -10.43
CA GLU A 60 5.45 -6.56 -9.97
C GLU A 60 5.45 -7.95 -10.62
N LEU A 61 4.27 -8.61 -10.71
CA LEU A 61 4.13 -9.90 -11.38
C LEU A 61 4.40 -9.81 -12.89
N VAL A 62 4.03 -8.71 -13.53
CA VAL A 62 4.32 -8.46 -14.96
C VAL A 62 5.82 -8.26 -15.15
N LEU A 63 6.46 -7.45 -14.31
CA LEU A 63 7.89 -7.16 -14.37
C LEU A 63 8.73 -8.41 -14.12
N GLU A 64 8.36 -9.25 -13.15
CA GLU A 64 9.02 -10.53 -12.88
C GLU A 64 9.04 -11.42 -14.14
N LYS A 65 7.89 -11.56 -14.82
CA LYS A 65 7.80 -12.32 -16.09
C LYS A 65 8.66 -11.73 -17.20
N LEU A 66 8.80 -10.40 -17.22
CA LEU A 66 9.64 -9.67 -18.16
C LEU A 66 11.11 -9.61 -17.72
N LYS A 67 11.47 -10.20 -16.58
CA LYS A 67 12.81 -10.11 -15.95
C LYS A 67 13.27 -8.65 -15.77
N LYS A 68 12.34 -7.78 -15.38
CA LYS A 68 12.57 -6.38 -15.04
C LYS A 68 12.27 -6.16 -13.56
N THR A 69 12.84 -5.10 -12.99
CA THR A 69 12.64 -4.74 -11.58
C THR A 69 11.95 -3.40 -11.39
N GLU A 70 11.88 -2.57 -12.44
CA GLU A 70 11.34 -1.22 -12.37
C GLU A 70 10.50 -0.90 -13.60
N SER A 71 9.51 -0.02 -13.40
CA SER A 71 8.79 0.66 -14.47
C SER A 71 8.34 2.03 -13.99
N VAL A 72 8.10 2.95 -14.93
CA VAL A 72 7.53 4.25 -14.59
C VAL A 72 6.18 4.10 -13.91
N TYR A 73 5.39 3.10 -14.30
CA TYR A 73 4.09 2.83 -13.69
C TYR A 73 4.25 2.40 -12.21
N LEU A 74 5.16 1.45 -11.94
CA LEU A 74 5.47 1.03 -10.58
C LEU A 74 5.94 2.21 -9.72
N ASN A 75 6.90 2.98 -10.22
CA ASN A 75 7.47 4.13 -9.50
C ASN A 75 6.41 5.20 -9.18
N VAL A 76 5.47 5.44 -10.11
CA VAL A 76 4.36 6.37 -9.89
C VAL A 76 3.43 5.85 -8.80
N ILE A 77 3.06 4.55 -8.81
CA ILE A 77 2.21 3.95 -7.77
C ILE A 77 2.88 4.06 -6.39
N GLU A 78 4.17 3.74 -6.31
CA GLU A 78 4.92 3.79 -5.06
C GLU A 78 4.99 5.19 -4.46
N GLY A 79 4.99 6.23 -5.30
CA GLY A 79 4.92 7.63 -4.83
C GLY A 79 3.66 7.98 -4.04
N TYR A 80 2.56 7.24 -4.20
CA TYR A 80 1.31 7.44 -3.47
C TYR A 80 1.09 6.44 -2.34
N LEU A 81 1.93 5.41 -2.24
CA LEU A 81 1.84 4.43 -1.16
C LEU A 81 2.62 4.93 0.07
N PRO A 82 2.15 4.65 1.30
CA PRO A 82 2.93 4.88 2.49
C PRO A 82 4.26 4.13 2.38
N LYS A 83 5.34 4.77 2.83
CA LYS A 83 6.65 4.12 2.90
C LYS A 83 6.52 2.82 3.68
N MET A 84 6.88 1.71 3.03
CA MET A 84 6.89 0.39 3.66
C MET A 84 7.98 0.35 4.73
N MET A 85 7.60 -0.17 5.89
CA MET A 85 8.50 -0.39 7.02
C MET A 85 9.37 -1.61 6.75
N SER A 86 10.64 -1.54 7.14
CA SER A 86 11.54 -2.68 7.15
C SER A 86 11.13 -3.70 8.22
N LYS A 87 11.73 -4.89 8.17
CA LYS A 87 11.52 -5.93 9.19
C LYS A 87 11.86 -5.43 10.60
N GLU A 88 12.94 -4.67 10.72
CA GLU A 88 13.43 -4.07 11.97
C GLU A 88 12.48 -2.98 12.46
N GLU A 89 12.01 -2.12 11.56
CA GLU A 89 11.03 -1.07 11.88
C GLU A 89 9.71 -1.70 12.35
N ILE A 90 9.27 -2.80 11.72
CA ILE A 90 8.09 -3.57 12.16
C ILE A 90 8.32 -4.17 13.54
N LYS A 91 9.49 -4.77 13.81
CA LYS A 91 9.82 -5.33 15.13
C LYS A 91 9.77 -4.24 16.21
N ALA A 92 10.37 -3.07 15.94
CA ALA A 92 10.32 -1.92 16.84
C ALA A 92 8.90 -1.41 17.06
N PHE A 93 8.09 -1.34 16.01
CA PHE A 93 6.68 -0.95 16.09
C PHE A 93 5.89 -1.90 17.00
N ILE A 94 6.02 -3.21 16.80
CA ILE A 94 5.33 -4.22 17.61
C ILE A 94 5.72 -4.09 19.09
N LEU A 95 7.02 -3.93 19.40
CA LEU A 95 7.47 -3.70 20.78
C LEU A 95 6.84 -2.43 21.39
N SER A 96 6.79 -1.34 20.62
CA SER A 96 6.20 -0.08 21.08
C SER A 96 4.68 -0.11 21.22
N SER A 97 3.99 -0.99 20.48
CA SER A 97 2.53 -1.12 20.49
C SER A 97 1.96 -1.69 21.79
N GLY A 98 2.82 -2.24 22.65
CA GLY A 98 2.40 -2.84 23.93
C GLY A 98 1.57 -4.12 23.78
N ILE A 99 1.56 -4.72 22.58
CA ILE A 99 0.86 -5.98 22.35
C ILE A 99 1.52 -7.09 23.19
N ASN A 100 0.70 -7.74 24.02
CA ASN A 100 1.14 -8.89 24.79
C ASN A 100 1.15 -10.14 23.91
N THR A 101 2.33 -10.49 23.40
CA THR A 101 2.56 -11.72 22.60
C THR A 101 2.44 -13.01 23.42
N LYS A 102 2.37 -12.93 24.75
CA LYS A 102 2.13 -14.07 25.66
C LYS A 102 0.67 -14.20 26.10
N GLY A 103 -0.21 -13.29 25.67
CA GLY A 103 -1.65 -13.39 25.92
C GLY A 103 -2.28 -14.50 25.07
N GLY A 104 -3.43 -15.03 25.49
CA GLY A 104 -4.17 -16.08 24.76
C GLY A 104 -4.74 -15.66 23.39
N GLU A 105 -4.38 -14.48 22.89
CA GLU A 105 -4.75 -14.02 21.55
C GLU A 105 -3.90 -14.75 20.50
N ASN A 106 -4.53 -15.19 19.41
CA ASN A 106 -3.78 -15.86 18.35
C ASN A 106 -3.05 -14.85 17.44
N ILE A 107 -2.04 -15.34 16.73
CA ILE A 107 -1.22 -14.55 15.79
C ILE A 107 -2.09 -13.76 14.78
N GLY A 108 -3.20 -14.34 14.31
CA GLY A 108 -4.09 -13.69 13.35
C GLY A 108 -4.79 -12.46 13.93
N GLN A 109 -5.28 -12.55 15.17
CA GLN A 109 -5.92 -11.44 15.87
C GLN A 109 -4.93 -10.29 16.12
N LEU A 110 -3.72 -10.61 16.58
CA LEU A 110 -2.67 -9.62 16.82
C LEU A 110 -2.21 -8.94 15.53
N THR A 111 -2.03 -9.70 14.45
CA THR A 111 -1.73 -9.14 13.12
C THR A 111 -2.84 -8.19 12.68
N GLY A 112 -4.10 -8.57 12.86
CA GLY A 112 -5.24 -7.72 12.52
C GLY A 112 -5.29 -6.40 13.30
N LYS A 113 -4.93 -6.41 14.59
CA LYS A 113 -4.80 -5.19 15.40
C LYS A 113 -3.68 -4.29 14.89
N LEU A 114 -2.47 -4.84 14.76
CA LEU A 114 -1.30 -4.10 14.26
C LEU A 114 -1.53 -3.47 12.90
N MET A 115 -2.21 -4.18 11.99
CA MET A 115 -2.47 -3.68 10.64
C MET A 115 -3.39 -2.45 10.62
N LYS A 116 -4.29 -2.31 11.60
CA LYS A 116 -5.12 -1.08 11.74
C LYS A 116 -4.26 0.12 12.10
N ASP A 117 -3.27 -0.07 12.96
CA ASP A 117 -2.39 0.99 13.42
C ASP A 117 -1.30 1.33 12.38
N LEU A 118 -0.82 0.31 11.67
CA LEU A 118 0.16 0.46 10.59
C LEU A 118 -0.40 1.17 9.36
N LYS A 119 -1.74 1.23 9.18
CA LYS A 119 -2.42 1.93 8.08
C LYS A 119 -1.79 1.67 6.71
N GLY A 120 -1.38 0.43 6.49
CA GLY A 120 -0.79 0.00 5.22
C GLY A 120 0.69 0.34 5.00
N LYS A 121 1.42 0.77 6.04
CA LYS A 121 2.89 0.91 6.05
C LYS A 121 3.66 -0.39 6.14
N ALA A 122 2.99 -1.54 6.20
CA ALA A 122 3.62 -2.85 6.16
C ALA A 122 2.67 -3.86 5.50
N GLU A 123 3.24 -4.95 4.99
CA GLU A 123 2.45 -6.09 4.55
C GLU A 123 2.08 -6.99 5.72
N GLY A 124 0.83 -7.47 5.74
CA GLY A 124 0.34 -8.35 6.81
C GLY A 124 1.09 -9.67 6.88
N SER A 125 1.61 -10.17 5.75
CA SER A 125 2.52 -11.33 5.67
C SER A 125 3.79 -11.11 6.48
N LEU A 126 4.46 -9.97 6.25
CA LEU A 126 5.71 -9.61 6.93
C LEU A 126 5.48 -9.32 8.42
N VAL A 127 4.39 -8.62 8.76
CA VAL A 127 4.01 -8.39 10.17
C VAL A 127 3.78 -9.71 10.89
N LYS A 128 3.08 -10.66 10.25
CA LYS A 128 2.83 -11.99 10.81
C LYS A 128 4.14 -12.78 10.99
N GLU A 129 5.05 -12.71 10.04
CA GLU A 129 6.38 -13.33 10.12
C GLU A 129 7.15 -12.83 11.33
N VAL A 130 7.32 -11.50 11.44
CA VAL A 130 8.03 -10.85 12.56
C VAL A 130 7.39 -11.20 13.91
N LEU A 131 6.05 -11.16 13.99
CA LEU A 131 5.32 -11.50 15.21
C LEU A 131 5.56 -12.97 15.62
N THR A 132 5.60 -13.88 14.65
CA THR A 132 5.87 -15.31 14.90
C THR A 132 7.30 -15.54 15.39
N GLU A 133 8.27 -14.82 14.82
CA GLU A 133 9.67 -14.86 15.28
C GLU A 133 9.79 -14.36 16.72
N MET A 134 9.19 -13.20 17.03
CA MET A 134 9.19 -12.64 18.38
C MET A 134 8.59 -13.59 19.43
N MET A 135 7.53 -14.32 19.08
CA MET A 135 6.90 -15.29 19.97
C MET A 135 7.76 -16.53 20.23
N LYS A 136 8.59 -16.95 19.26
CA LYS A 136 9.50 -18.10 19.42
C LYS A 136 10.76 -17.76 20.21
N GLU A 137 11.18 -16.50 20.17
CA GLU A 137 12.34 -15.97 20.91
C GLU A 137 12.02 -15.62 22.39
N SER A 138 10.75 -15.71 22.81
CA SER A 138 10.22 -15.26 24.12
C SER A 138 9.88 -16.37 25.10
#